data_AF-A0A7Y9T7Y9-F1
#
_entry.id   AF-A0A7Y9T7Y9-F1
#
_cell.length_a   1.000
_cell.length_b   1.000
_cell.length_c   1.000
_cell.angle_alpha   90.00
_cell.angle_beta   90.00
_cell.angle_gamma   90.00
#
_symmetry.space_group_name_H-M   'P 1'
#
loop_
_entity.id
_entity.type
_entity.pdbx_description
1 polymer ?
#
loop_
_entity_poly.entity_id
_entity_poly.type
_entity_poly.pdbx_seq_one_letter_code
_entity_poly.pdbx_strand_id
1 'polypeptide(L)'
;MASLSDQDRAAAITILDQLRERIVAVTGDDRERLFQMRRYILKRLEFDERGTPTQRRKLKEAKRKSQLGLCALCHTTLPERGAELDRFRAIDGYTARNTQLVCHSCHQKAEAERGFA
;
A
#
# COMPACT_ATOMS: atom_id res chain seq x y z
N MET A 1 -16.35 0.32 0.36
CA MET A 1 -15.28 1.16 -0.22
C MET A 1 -15.94 2.30 -0.96
N ALA A 2 -15.40 3.53 -0.90
CA ALA A 2 -15.87 4.59 -1.79
C ALA A 2 -15.57 4.17 -3.23
N SER A 3 -16.61 4.04 -4.06
CA SER A 3 -16.45 3.86 -5.50
C SER A 3 -16.36 5.22 -6.16
N LEU A 4 -15.59 5.32 -7.25
CA LEU A 4 -15.58 6.53 -8.08
C LEU A 4 -16.99 6.77 -8.64
N SER A 5 -17.42 8.04 -8.68
CA SER A 5 -18.59 8.44 -9.45
C SER A 5 -18.34 8.24 -10.95
N ASP A 6 -19.40 8.27 -11.77
CA ASP A 6 -19.23 8.17 -13.23
C ASP A 6 -18.41 9.34 -13.79
N GLN A 7 -18.59 10.54 -13.23
CA GLN A 7 -17.81 11.72 -13.59
C GLN A 7 -16.32 11.53 -13.24
N ASP A 8 -16.02 11.05 -12.03
CA ASP A 8 -14.63 10.80 -11.62
C ASP A 8 -13.99 9.68 -12.45
N ARG A 9 -14.76 8.66 -12.81
CA ARG A 9 -14.30 7.58 -13.68
C ARG A 9 -13.93 8.10 -15.07
N ALA A 10 -14.78 8.94 -15.66
CA ALA A 10 -14.50 9.56 -16.94
C ALA A 10 -13.22 10.42 -16.88
N ALA A 11 -13.09 11.25 -15.84
CA ALA A 11 -11.89 12.06 -15.61
C ALA A 11 -10.62 11.21 -15.44
N ALA A 12 -10.70 10.14 -14.65
CA ALA A 12 -9.58 9.22 -14.43
C ALA A 12 -9.13 8.53 -15.73
N ILE A 13 -10.07 8.14 -16.60
CA ILE A 13 -9.75 7.58 -17.92
C ILE A 13 -9.00 8.61 -18.78
N THR A 14 -9.50 9.85 -18.84
CA THR A 14 -8.82 10.93 -19.59
C THR A 14 -7.39 11.17 -19.08
N ILE A 15 -7.19 11.21 -17.76
CA ILE A 15 -5.85 11.35 -17.16
C ILE A 15 -4.95 10.17 -17.55
N LEU A 16 -5.48 8.95 -17.52
CA LEU A 16 -4.74 7.75 -17.85
C LEU A 16 -4.30 7.73 -19.32
N ASP A 17 -5.14 8.19 -20.23
CA ASP A 17 -4.82 8.24 -21.66
C ASP A 17 -3.73 9.28 -21.96
N GLN A 18 -3.83 10.47 -21.37
CA GLN A 18 -2.77 11.48 -21.45
C GLN A 18 -1.44 10.97 -20.87
N LEU A 19 -1.48 10.22 -19.77
CA LEU A 19 -0.29 9.60 -19.20
C LEU A 19 0.31 8.56 -20.14
N ARG A 20 -0.53 7.73 -20.78
CA ARG A 20 -0.07 6.70 -21.75
C ARG A 20 0.64 7.34 -22.93
N GLU A 21 0.08 8.39 -23.50
CA GLU A 21 0.69 9.15 -24.61
C GLU A 21 2.06 9.70 -24.21
N ARG A 22 2.16 10.32 -23.02
CA ARG A 22 3.43 10.86 -22.51
C ARG A 22 4.48 9.78 -22.27
N ILE A 23 4.09 8.60 -21.80
CA ILE A 23 5.02 7.48 -21.64
C ILE A 23 5.54 7.05 -23.02
N VAL A 24 4.65 6.83 -23.99
CA VAL A 24 5.02 6.41 -25.35
C VAL A 24 5.94 7.43 -26.02
N ALA A 25 5.68 8.74 -25.86
CA ALA A 25 6.53 9.79 -26.41
C ALA A 25 7.98 9.74 -25.88
N VAL A 26 8.20 9.26 -24.65
CA VAL A 26 9.54 9.13 -24.05
C VAL A 26 10.21 7.80 -24.38
N THR A 27 9.44 6.73 -24.56
CA THR A 27 9.98 5.38 -24.81
C THR A 27 10.13 5.03 -26.28
N GLY A 28 9.37 5.67 -27.17
CA GLY A 28 9.24 5.22 -28.56
C GLY A 28 8.74 3.78 -28.64
N ASP A 29 9.29 3.00 -29.57
CA ASP A 29 8.93 1.60 -29.81
C ASP A 29 9.62 0.59 -28.87
N ASP A 30 10.41 1.05 -27.90
CA ASP A 30 11.07 0.19 -26.92
C ASP A 30 10.06 -0.37 -25.91
N ARG A 31 9.66 -1.62 -26.15
CA ARG A 31 8.68 -2.35 -25.34
C ARG A 31 9.14 -2.60 -23.90
N GLU A 32 10.43 -2.85 -23.70
CA GLU A 32 10.97 -3.11 -22.35
C GLU A 32 10.96 -1.81 -21.54
N ARG A 33 11.42 -0.71 -22.14
CA ARG A 33 11.41 0.61 -21.51
C ARG A 33 9.99 1.09 -21.22
N LEU A 34 9.05 0.86 -22.14
CA LEU A 34 7.61 1.13 -21.93
C LEU A 34 7.06 0.37 -20.72
N PHE A 35 7.37 -0.93 -20.62
CA PHE A 35 6.97 -1.76 -19.48
C PHE A 35 7.58 -1.26 -18.17
N GLN A 36 8.87 -0.96 -18.16
CA GLN A 36 9.56 -0.46 -16.97
C GLN A 36 9.02 0.89 -16.51
N MET A 37 8.78 1.84 -17.42
CA MET A 37 8.19 3.14 -17.06
C MET A 37 6.81 3.00 -16.43
N ARG A 38 5.95 2.14 -16.98
CA ARG A 38 4.61 1.88 -16.42
C ARG A 38 4.69 1.30 -15.00
N ARG A 39 5.52 0.27 -14.78
CA ARG A 39 5.72 -0.28 -13.43
C ARG A 39 6.32 0.74 -12.47
N TYR A 40 7.27 1.54 -12.96
CA TYR A 40 7.91 2.58 -12.18
C TYR A 40 6.88 3.57 -11.66
N ILE A 41 6.04 4.13 -12.54
CA ILE A 41 4.99 5.09 -12.19
C ILE A 41 3.96 4.46 -11.24
N LEU A 42 3.46 3.26 -11.54
CA LEU A 42 2.54 2.54 -10.67
C LEU A 42 3.07 2.44 -9.23
N LYS A 43 4.35 2.09 -9.08
CA LYS A 43 4.98 2.03 -7.75
C LYS A 43 5.09 3.38 -7.04
N ARG A 44 5.16 4.49 -7.77
CA ARG A 44 5.19 5.83 -7.13
C ARG A 44 3.82 6.20 -6.62
N LEU A 45 2.77 5.94 -7.40
CA LEU A 45 1.39 6.12 -6.95
C LEU A 45 1.09 5.26 -5.72
N GLU A 46 1.55 4.00 -5.68
CA GLU A 46 1.46 3.18 -4.46
C GLU A 46 2.20 3.79 -3.25
N PHE A 47 3.32 4.51 -3.48
CA PHE A 47 4.07 5.16 -2.42
C PHE A 47 3.38 6.42 -1.90
N ASP A 48 2.64 7.13 -2.74
CA ASP A 48 1.84 8.28 -2.32
C ASP A 48 0.77 7.85 -1.30
N GLU A 49 0.20 6.65 -1.47
CA GLU A 49 -0.75 6.06 -0.52
C GLU A 49 -0.10 5.44 0.72
N ARG A 50 1.02 4.71 0.53
CA ARG A 50 1.54 3.78 1.55
C ARG A 50 2.91 4.15 2.11
N GLY A 51 3.50 5.25 1.65
CA GLY A 51 4.91 5.59 1.82
C GLY A 51 5.85 4.63 1.09
N THR A 52 7.15 4.87 1.22
CA THR A 52 8.21 4.02 0.66
C THR A 52 8.43 2.74 1.51
N PRO A 53 9.03 1.68 0.95
CA PRO A 53 9.38 0.48 1.71
C PRO A 53 10.24 0.77 2.95
N THR A 54 11.19 1.71 2.84
CA THR A 54 12.05 2.13 3.95
C THR A 54 11.25 2.80 5.06
N GLN A 55 10.29 3.67 4.73
CA GLN A 55 9.40 4.29 5.72
C GLN A 55 8.57 3.23 6.44
N ARG A 56 7.99 2.27 5.71
CA ARG A 56 7.22 1.17 6.32
C ARG A 56 8.08 0.27 7.20
N ARG A 57 9.32 -0.05 6.80
CA ARG A 57 10.25 -0.82 7.63
C ARG A 57 10.54 -0.10 8.95
N LYS A 58 10.86 1.20 8.90
CA LYS A 58 11.08 2.02 10.10
C LYS A 58 9.84 2.07 11.00
N LEU A 59 8.65 2.23 10.41
CA LEU A 59 7.39 2.20 11.14
C LEU A 59 7.17 0.85 11.84
N LYS A 60 7.46 -0.26 11.15
CA LYS A 60 7.37 -1.62 11.69
C LYS A 60 8.27 -1.84 12.88
N GLU A 61 9.53 -1.38 12.80
CA GLU A 61 10.48 -1.41 13.91
C GLU A 61 9.99 -0.57 15.10
N ALA A 62 9.55 0.66 14.85
CA ALA A 62 9.00 1.54 15.87
C ALA A 62 7.76 0.92 16.56
N LYS A 63 6.86 0.34 15.78
CA LYS A 63 5.65 -0.32 16.29
C LYS A 63 5.99 -1.53 17.15
N ARG A 64 6.91 -2.39 16.69
CA ARG A 64 7.39 -3.54 17.47
C ARG A 64 7.91 -3.08 18.83
N LYS A 65 8.72 -2.02 18.89
CA LYS A 65 9.22 -1.46 20.15
C LYS A 65 8.08 -0.96 21.03
N SER A 66 7.16 -0.17 20.48
CA SER A 66 6.03 0.39 21.25
C SER A 66 5.04 -0.66 21.75
N GLN A 67 4.92 -1.79 21.05
CA GLN A 67 4.05 -2.91 21.41
C GLN A 67 4.77 -4.00 22.21
N LEU A 68 5.98 -3.72 22.71
CA LEU A 68 6.79 -4.67 23.50
C LEU A 68 7.04 -6.01 22.76
N GLY A 69 7.09 -5.98 21.43
CA GLY A 69 7.25 -7.16 20.61
C GLY A 69 6.01 -8.05 20.50
N LEU A 70 4.85 -7.61 20.98
CA LEU A 70 3.60 -8.38 20.99
C LEU A 70 2.66 -7.98 19.84
N CYS A 71 1.87 -8.94 19.38
CA CYS A 71 0.80 -8.72 18.42
C CYS A 71 -0.28 -7.86 19.05
N ALA A 72 -0.73 -6.81 18.36
CA ALA A 72 -1.77 -5.93 18.88
C ALA A 72 -3.15 -6.58 19.05
N LEU A 73 -3.38 -7.74 18.43
CA LEU A 73 -4.68 -8.43 18.45
C LEU A 73 -4.70 -9.63 19.41
N CYS A 74 -3.73 -10.54 19.30
CA CYS A 74 -3.69 -11.74 20.16
C CYS A 74 -2.73 -11.64 21.34
N HIS A 75 -1.96 -10.54 21.46
CA HIS A 75 -0.97 -10.30 22.52
C HIS A 75 0.15 -11.35 22.64
N THR A 76 0.29 -12.26 21.68
CA THR A 76 1.42 -13.19 21.63
C THR A 76 2.65 -12.53 21.01
N THR A 77 3.83 -13.06 21.32
CA THR A 77 5.10 -12.59 20.75
C THR A 77 5.06 -12.63 19.22
N LEU A 78 5.36 -11.49 18.61
CA LEU A 78 5.45 -11.39 17.16
C LEU A 78 6.67 -12.16 16.64
N PRO A 79 6.52 -12.92 15.55
CA PRO A 79 7.65 -13.62 14.94
C PRO A 79 8.73 -12.63 14.48
N GLU A 80 9.97 -13.09 14.36
CA GLU A 80 11.09 -12.27 13.87
C GLU A 80 10.78 -11.65 12.49
N ARG A 81 10.18 -12.46 11.61
CA ARG A 81 9.76 -12.08 10.25
C ARG A 81 8.27 -12.38 10.03
N GLY A 82 7.65 -11.70 9.08
CA GLY A 82 6.25 -11.97 8.69
C GLY A 82 5.16 -11.31 9.56
N ALA A 83 5.52 -10.47 10.54
CA ALA A 83 4.53 -9.57 11.14
C ALA A 83 4.01 -8.57 10.09
N GLU A 84 2.77 -8.11 10.18
CA GLU A 84 2.16 -7.21 9.20
C GLU A 84 1.75 -5.89 9.83
N LEU A 85 1.93 -4.80 9.10
CA LEU A 85 1.39 -3.51 9.49
C LEU A 85 -0.08 -3.47 9.06
N ASP A 86 -0.98 -3.55 10.02
CA ASP A 86 -2.42 -3.42 9.82
C ASP A 86 -2.83 -1.96 10.01
N ARG A 87 -3.48 -1.39 9.00
CA ARG A 87 -3.94 0.01 9.01
C ARG A 87 -5.43 0.07 9.40
N PHE A 88 -5.79 0.99 10.29
CA PHE A 88 -7.19 1.13 10.72
C PHE A 88 -8.07 1.69 9.59
N ARG A 89 -7.55 2.67 8.84
CA ARG A 89 -8.20 3.25 7.66
C ARG A 89 -7.23 3.31 6.49
N ALA A 90 -7.61 2.80 5.32
CA ALA A 90 -6.70 2.75 4.17
C ALA A 90 -6.22 4.14 3.71
N ILE A 91 -7.12 5.12 3.67
CA ILE A 91 -6.87 6.49 3.19
C ILE A 91 -5.92 7.29 4.09
N ASP A 92 -5.81 6.93 5.37
CA ASP A 92 -4.95 7.64 6.34
C ASP A 92 -3.49 7.11 6.30
N GLY A 93 -3.16 6.22 5.35
CA GLY A 93 -1.81 5.74 5.06
C GLY A 93 -1.16 4.94 6.19
N TYR A 94 0.14 4.64 6.03
CA TYR A 94 0.93 3.93 7.04
C TYR A 94 1.59 4.92 8.00
N THR A 95 0.93 5.19 9.13
CA THR A 95 1.42 6.14 10.14
C THR A 95 1.42 5.54 11.54
N ALA A 96 2.13 6.17 12.47
CA ALA A 96 2.16 5.70 13.86
C ALA A 96 0.78 5.70 14.53
N ARG A 97 -0.14 6.58 14.12
CA ARG A 97 -1.50 6.64 14.69
C ARG A 97 -2.47 5.70 13.97
N ASN A 98 -2.33 5.55 12.66
CA ASN A 98 -3.25 4.77 11.84
C ASN A 98 -2.83 3.30 11.65
N THR A 99 -1.86 2.80 12.41
CA THR A 99 -1.32 1.46 12.17
C THR A 99 -0.99 0.73 13.46
N GLN A 100 -1.18 -0.59 13.44
CA GLN A 100 -0.74 -1.52 14.47
C GLN A 100 0.06 -2.66 13.83
N LEU A 101 0.93 -3.31 14.61
CA LEU A 101 1.70 -4.45 14.15
C LEU A 101 1.04 -5.75 14.65
N VAL A 102 0.74 -6.65 13.72
CA VAL A 102 0.01 -7.89 14.00
C VAL A 102 0.77 -9.10 13.44
N CYS A 103 0.49 -10.30 13.95
CA CYS A 103 0.98 -11.52 13.31
C CYS A 103 0.17 -11.81 12.04
N HIS A 104 0.74 -12.58 11.12
CA HIS A 104 0.14 -12.87 9.82
C HIS A 104 -1.27 -13.49 9.95
N SER A 105 -1.48 -14.44 10.87
CA SER A 105 -2.78 -15.09 11.07
C SER A 105 -3.84 -14.12 11.58
N CYS A 106 -3.48 -13.18 12.46
CA CYS A 106 -4.41 -12.13 12.90
C CYS A 106 -4.70 -11.12 11.79
N HIS A 107 -3.72 -10.80 10.94
CA HIS A 107 -3.93 -9.93 9.78
C HIS A 107 -4.94 -10.52 8.81
N GLN A 108 -4.77 -11.78 8.41
CA GLN A 108 -5.69 -12.46 7.49
C GLN A 108 -7.12 -12.50 8.03
N LYS A 109 -7.28 -12.81 9.33
CA LYS A 109 -8.60 -12.79 9.99
C LYS A 109 -9.23 -11.40 9.94
N ALA A 110 -8.47 -10.36 10.29
CA ALA A 110 -8.95 -8.99 10.27
C ALA A 110 -9.29 -8.50 8.85
N GLU A 111 -8.53 -8.90 7.82
CA GLU A 111 -8.85 -8.59 6.42
C GLU A 111 -10.10 -9.30 5.94
N ALA A 112 -10.28 -10.57 6.29
CA ALA A 112 -11.49 -11.33 5.97
C ALA A 112 -12.73 -10.73 6.62
N GLU A 113 -12.65 -10.35 7.91
CA GLU A 113 -13.73 -9.66 8.64
C GLU A 113 -14.12 -8.31 8.00
N ARG A 114 -13.15 -7.63 7.36
CA ARG A 114 -13.36 -6.37 6.64
C ARG A 114 -13.79 -6.56 5.18
N GLY A 115 -13.90 -7.80 4.69
CA GLY A 115 -14.31 -8.12 3.33
C GLY A 115 -13.23 -7.90 2.27
N PHE A 116 -11.95 -7.99 2.64
CA PHE A 116 -10.80 -7.85 1.73
C PHE A 116 -10.09 -9.19 1.42
N ALA A 117 -10.77 -10.32 1.66
CA ALA A 117 -10.23 -11.67 1.44
C ALA A 117 -9.92 -11.98 -0.03
#